data_AF-A0A0B4VAU1-F1
#
_entry.id   AF-A0A0B4VAU1-F1
#
_cell.length_a   1.000
_cell.length_b   1.000
_cell.length_c   1.000
_cell.angle_alpha   90.00
_cell.angle_beta   90.00
_cell.angle_gamma   90.00
#
_symmetry.space_group_name_H-M   'P 1'
#
loop_
_entity.id
_entity.type
_entity.pdbx_description
1 polymer ?
#
loop_
_entity_poly.entity_id
_entity_poly.type
_entity_poly.pdbx_seq_one_letter_code
_entity_poly.pdbx_strand_id
1 'polypeptide(L)'
;LITVPLMVLEFPLLLALGRRANGMFYSLGGISLAMLITAWIAEVSPISSGQWWGFYLVSCACWVVMVSMLYGQVTKAASHLPAEFQDNLKCMKTFIAV
;
A
#
# COMPACT_ATOMS: atom_id res chain seq x y z
N LEU A 1 -3.45 12.94 0.98
CA LEU A 1 -3.49 12.21 2.27
C LEU A 1 -4.55 11.09 2.33
N ILE A 2 -5.78 11.31 1.83
CA ILE A 2 -6.89 10.35 1.99
C ILE A 2 -6.99 9.33 0.86
N THR A 3 -6.65 9.69 -0.38
CA THR A 3 -6.88 8.86 -1.57
C THR A 3 -6.05 7.58 -1.60
N VAL A 4 -4.76 7.64 -1.23
CA VAL A 4 -3.87 6.47 -1.23
C VAL A 4 -4.31 5.40 -0.21
N PRO A 5 -4.58 5.74 1.07
CA PRO A 5 -5.17 4.80 2.00
C PRO A 5 -6.48 4.24 1.48
N LEU A 6 -7.38 5.07 0.95
CA LEU A 6 -8.69 4.61 0.48
C LEU A 6 -8.57 3.55 -0.62
N MET A 7 -7.75 3.82 -1.64
CA MET A 7 -7.50 2.87 -2.76
C MET A 7 -6.89 1.56 -2.28
N VAL A 8 -5.96 1.60 -1.32
CA VAL A 8 -5.31 0.40 -0.79
C VAL A 8 -6.24 -0.41 0.12
N LEU A 9 -7.18 0.26 0.81
CA LEU A 9 -8.17 -0.38 1.68
C LEU A 9 -9.34 -1.02 0.90
N GLU A 10 -9.56 -0.68 -0.36
CA GLU A 10 -10.56 -1.34 -1.22
C GLU A 10 -10.24 -2.83 -1.45
N PHE A 11 -8.97 -3.22 -1.56
CA PHE A 11 -8.56 -4.63 -1.75
C PHE A 11 -9.03 -5.57 -0.63
N PRO A 12 -8.69 -5.34 0.65
CA PRO A 12 -9.18 -6.20 1.74
C PRO A 12 -10.70 -6.18 1.88
N LEU A 13 -11.35 -5.07 1.52
CA LEU A 13 -12.81 -4.90 1.58
C LEU A 13 -13.51 -5.72 0.49
N LEU A 14 -12.99 -5.70 -0.75
CA LEU A 14 -13.46 -6.51 -1.88
C LEU A 14 -13.23 -8.01 -1.67
N LEU A 15 -12.17 -8.39 -0.95
CA LEU A 15 -11.86 -9.78 -0.66
C LEU A 15 -12.77 -10.39 0.42
N ALA A 16 -13.67 -9.61 1.03
CA ALA A 16 -14.54 -10.02 2.13
C ALA A 16 -13.79 -10.85 3.19
N LEU A 17 -12.50 -10.58 3.35
CA LEU A 17 -11.68 -11.26 4.32
C LEU A 17 -12.28 -10.89 5.67
N GLY A 18 -12.84 -11.87 6.37
CA GLY A 18 -13.42 -11.65 7.70
C GLY A 18 -12.33 -11.28 8.71
N ARG A 19 -12.43 -11.81 9.93
CA ARG A 19 -11.59 -11.48 11.09
C ARG A 19 -10.05 -11.56 10.88
N ARG A 20 -9.58 -12.19 9.80
CA ARG A 20 -8.15 -12.29 9.40
C ARG A 20 -7.65 -11.09 8.58
N ALA A 21 -8.52 -10.31 7.94
CA ALA A 21 -8.13 -9.08 7.22
C ALA A 21 -7.90 -7.89 8.12
N ASN A 22 -8.47 -7.83 9.34
CA ASN A 22 -8.32 -6.64 10.18
C ASN A 22 -6.85 -6.27 10.43
N GLY A 23 -5.96 -7.27 10.56
CA GLY A 23 -4.51 -7.04 10.65
C GLY A 23 -3.90 -6.51 9.35
N MET A 24 -4.33 -7.04 8.21
CA MET A 24 -3.86 -6.58 6.89
C MET A 24 -4.38 -5.17 6.57
N PHE A 25 -5.64 -4.87 6.93
CA PHE A 25 -6.30 -3.56 6.79
C PHE A 25 -5.58 -2.49 7.61
N TYR A 26 -5.31 -2.76 8.89
CA TYR A 26 -4.53 -1.85 9.73
C TYR A 26 -3.09 -1.68 9.27
N SER A 27 -2.45 -2.76 8.79
CA SER A 27 -1.06 -2.69 8.33
C SER A 27 -0.93 -1.92 7.01
N LEU A 28 -1.78 -2.17 6.01
CA LEU A 28 -1.76 -1.46 4.73
C LEU A 28 -2.15 0.02 4.91
N GLY A 29 -3.21 0.29 5.68
CA GLY A 29 -3.62 1.64 6.01
C GLY A 29 -2.53 2.41 6.76
N GLY A 30 -1.93 1.79 7.79
CA GLY A 30 -0.85 2.38 8.57
C GLY A 30 0.42 2.65 7.76
N ILE A 31 0.84 1.71 6.92
CA ILE A 31 2.02 1.89 6.04
C ILE A 31 1.77 2.99 5.00
N SER A 32 0.56 3.07 4.42
CA SER A 32 0.22 4.14 3.48
C SER A 32 0.23 5.52 4.14
N LEU A 33 -0.24 5.62 5.39
CA LEU A 33 -0.21 6.86 6.16
C LEU A 33 1.24 7.26 6.51
N ALA A 34 2.05 6.30 6.95
CA ALA A 34 3.47 6.52 7.23
C ALA A 34 4.23 6.99 5.98
N MET A 35 3.96 6.40 4.81
CA MET A 35 4.52 6.83 3.52
C MET A 35 4.18 8.29 3.22
N LEU A 36 2.92 8.69 3.42
CA LEU A 36 2.46 10.06 3.14
C LEU A 36 3.01 11.08 4.14
N ILE A 37 3.08 10.74 5.43
CA ILE A 37 3.66 11.60 6.46
C ILE A 37 5.15 11.81 6.18
N THR A 38 5.88 10.75 5.85
CA THR A 38 7.32 10.83 5.54
C THR A 38 7.59 11.60 4.24
N ALA A 39 6.76 11.42 3.20
CA ALA A 39 6.84 12.22 1.97
C ALA A 39 6.59 13.71 2.26
N TRP A 40 5.58 14.02 3.08
CA TRP A 40 5.27 15.40 3.44
C TRP A 40 6.41 16.06 4.24
N ILE A 41 7.03 15.33 5.18
CA ILE A 41 8.21 15.83 5.92
C ILE A 41 9.36 16.11 4.95
N ALA A 42 9.57 15.26 3.94
CA ALA A 42 10.56 15.52 2.91
C ALA A 42 10.23 16.81 2.13
N GLU A 43 9.00 17.00 1.66
CA GLU A 43 8.60 18.19 0.89
C GLU A 43 8.72 19.52 1.65
N VAL A 44 8.47 19.52 2.96
CA VAL A 44 8.61 20.73 3.80
C VAL A 44 10.09 20.98 4.17
N SER A 45 10.95 19.98 4.03
CA SER A 45 12.37 20.10 4.32
C SER A 45 13.10 20.86 3.21
N PRO A 46 14.21 21.56 3.54
CA PRO A 46 15.03 22.21 2.54
C PRO A 46 15.50 21.20 1.49
N ILE A 47 15.28 21.53 0.22
CA ILE A 47 15.67 20.73 -0.93
C ILE A 47 17.19 20.51 -0.85
N SER A 48 17.65 19.27 -1.06
CA SER A 48 19.05 18.84 -0.92
C SER A 48 19.61 18.75 0.51
N SER A 49 18.78 18.82 1.55
CA SER A 49 19.22 18.49 2.92
C SER A 49 19.30 16.98 3.16
N GLY A 50 20.12 16.52 4.12
CA GLY A 50 20.18 15.10 4.50
C GLY A 50 18.84 14.56 5.02
N GLN A 51 17.99 15.43 5.59
CA GLN A 51 16.63 15.10 6.00
C GLN A 51 15.72 14.85 4.79
N TRP A 52 15.84 15.65 3.73
CA TRP A 52 15.10 15.45 2.48
C TRP A 52 15.37 14.06 1.88
N TRP A 53 16.64 13.70 1.72
CA TRP A 53 17.03 12.38 1.20
C TRP A 53 16.62 11.23 2.13
N GLY A 54 16.80 11.39 3.44
CA GLY A 54 16.42 10.37 4.43
C GLY A 54 14.92 10.06 4.38
N PHE A 55 14.08 11.08 4.49
CA PHE A 55 12.63 10.90 4.46
C PHE A 55 12.09 10.48 3.09
N TYR A 56 12.70 10.96 2.00
CA TYR A 56 12.37 10.50 0.65
C TYR A 56 12.64 8.99 0.48
N LEU A 57 13.81 8.52 0.91
CA LEU A 57 14.18 7.10 0.82
C LEU A 57 13.28 6.22 1.71
N VAL A 58 12.93 6.70 2.90
CA VAL A 58 11.98 6.01 3.81
C VAL A 58 10.58 5.92 3.19
N SER A 59 10.12 6.98 2.52
CA SER A 59 8.84 6.97 1.82
C SER A 59 8.82 5.96 0.67
N CYS A 60 9.88 5.95 -0.15
CA CYS A 60 10.07 4.93 -1.20
C CYS A 60 10.12 3.50 -0.62
N ALA A 61 10.81 3.30 0.50
CA ALA A 61 10.84 1.99 1.17
C ALA A 61 9.44 1.56 1.66
N CYS A 62 8.66 2.48 2.24
CA CYS A 62 7.27 2.18 2.61
C CYS A 62 6.42 1.78 1.41
N TRP A 63 6.60 2.43 0.25
CA TRP A 63 5.92 2.04 -0.98
C TRP A 63 6.27 0.62 -1.42
N VAL A 64 7.56 0.26 -1.45
CA VAL A 64 8.01 -1.10 -1.80
C VAL A 64 7.45 -2.14 -0.84
N VAL A 65 7.42 -1.84 0.47
CA VAL A 65 6.80 -2.73 1.46
C VAL A 65 5.30 -2.91 1.17
N MET A 66 4.59 -1.83 0.84
CA MET A 66 3.18 -1.88 0.47
C MET A 66 2.94 -2.77 -0.76
N VAL A 67 3.74 -2.60 -1.81
CA VAL A 67 3.69 -3.44 -3.03
C VAL A 67 3.97 -4.90 -2.68
N SER A 68 4.99 -5.18 -1.86
CA SER A 68 5.31 -6.54 -1.45
C SER A 68 4.16 -7.21 -0.67
N MET A 69 3.45 -6.47 0.17
CA MET A 69 2.28 -6.97 0.90
C MET A 69 1.09 -7.24 -0.03
N LEU A 70 0.87 -6.39 -1.04
CA LEU A 70 -0.15 -6.60 -2.08
C LEU A 70 0.16 -7.84 -2.93
N TYR A 71 1.41 -8.02 -3.36
CA TYR A 71 1.77 -9.19 -4.18
C TYR A 71 1.88 -10.49 -3.37
N GLY A 72 2.19 -10.42 -2.08
CA GLY A 72 2.24 -11.59 -1.20
C GLY A 72 0.89 -11.92 -0.55
N GLN A 73 0.43 -11.07 0.38
CA GLN A 73 -0.72 -11.36 1.23
C GLN A 73 -2.04 -11.28 0.46
N VAL A 74 -2.22 -10.27 -0.41
CA VAL A 74 -3.46 -10.13 -1.21
C VAL A 74 -3.55 -11.19 -2.30
N THR A 75 -2.45 -11.59 -2.94
CA THR A 75 -2.46 -12.70 -3.92
C THR A 75 -2.79 -14.04 -3.25
N LYS A 76 -2.22 -14.31 -2.07
CA LYS A 76 -2.53 -15.51 -1.31
C LYS A 76 -3.96 -15.52 -0.78
N ALA A 77 -4.49 -14.34 -0.42
CA ALA A 77 -5.89 -14.20 -0.06
C ALA A 77 -6.82 -14.36 -1.27
N ALA A 78 -6.44 -13.90 -2.46
CA ALA A 78 -7.29 -13.99 -3.65
C ALA A 78 -7.34 -15.40 -4.28
N SER A 79 -6.46 -16.33 -3.88
CA SER A 79 -6.35 -17.65 -4.53
C SER A 79 -7.58 -18.54 -4.40
N HIS A 80 -8.50 -18.23 -3.47
CA HIS A 80 -9.76 -18.96 -3.29
C HIS A 80 -10.92 -18.39 -4.13
N LEU A 81 -10.72 -17.27 -4.82
CA LEU A 81 -11.74 -16.60 -5.63
C LEU A 81 -11.69 -17.05 -7.11
N PRO A 82 -12.78 -16.85 -7.88
CA PRO A 82 -12.83 -17.21 -9.30
C PRO A 82 -11.75 -16.52 -10.13
N ALA A 83 -11.31 -17.16 -11.23
CA ALA A 83 -10.23 -16.66 -12.07
C ALA A 83 -10.45 -15.23 -12.60
N GLU A 84 -11.70 -14.88 -12.96
CA GLU A 84 -12.06 -13.52 -13.40
C GLU A 84 -11.82 -12.44 -12.33
N PHE A 85 -12.07 -12.76 -11.05
CA PHE A 85 -11.78 -11.83 -9.95
C PHE A 85 -10.27 -11.69 -9.69
N GLN A 86 -9.51 -12.77 -9.88
CA GLN A 86 -8.06 -12.74 -9.72
C GLN A 86 -7.38 -11.87 -10.78
N ASP A 87 -7.89 -11.86 -12.02
CA ASP A 87 -7.36 -11.03 -13.11
C ASP A 87 -7.65 -9.55 -12.89
N ASN A 88 -8.87 -9.21 -12.46
CA ASN A 88 -9.20 -7.84 -12.06
C ASN A 88 -8.33 -7.35 -10.90
N LEU A 89 -8.10 -8.21 -9.89
CA LEU A 89 -7.19 -7.91 -8.77
C LEU A 89 -5.74 -7.72 -9.23
N LYS A 90 -5.26 -8.47 -10.23
CA LYS A 90 -3.92 -8.27 -10.82
C LYS A 90 -3.81 -6.92 -11.51
N CYS A 91 -4.83 -6.53 -12.28
CA CYS A 91 -4.87 -5.22 -12.93
C CYS A 91 -4.76 -4.09 -11.90
N MET A 92 -5.56 -4.14 -10.82
CA MET A 92 -5.50 -3.16 -9.74
C MET A 92 -4.16 -3.15 -8.99
N LYS A 93 -3.52 -4.31 -8.74
CA LYS A 93 -2.16 -4.36 -8.15
C LYS A 93 -1.10 -3.76 -9.05
N THR A 94 -1.26 -3.91 -10.36
CA THR A 94 -0.34 -3.34 -11.36
C THR A 94 -0.39 -1.82 -11.33
N PHE A 95 -1.58 -1.23 -11.17
CA PHE A 95 -1.77 0.21 -10.99
C PHE A 95 -1.06 0.82 -9.76
N ILE A 96 -0.76 0.01 -8.74
CA ILE A 96 -0.05 0.48 -7.54
C ILE A 96 1.47 0.27 -7.67
N ALA A 97 1.87 -0.66 -8.53
CA ALA A 97 3.27 -1.00 -8.76
C ALA A 97 3.92 -0.15 -9.88
N VAL A 98 3.12 0.42 -10.77
CA VAL A 98 3.52 1.27 -11.90
C VAL A 98 3.08 2.70 -11.63
#